data_AF-I2FJF1-F1
#
_entry.id   AF-I2FJF1-F1
#
_cell.length_a   1.000
_cell.length_b   1.000
_cell.length_c   1.000
_cell.angle_alpha   90.00
_cell.angle_beta   90.00
_cell.angle_gamma   90.00
#
_symmetry.space_group_name_H-M   'P 1'
#
loop_
_entity.id
_entity.type
_entity.pdbx_description
1 polymer ?
#
loop_
_entity_poly.entity_id
_entity_poly.type
_entity_poly.pdbx_seq_one_letter_code
_entity_poly.pdbx_strand_id
1 'polypeptide(L)'
;MTGYHVAKHLLSKNIEVIPLNNHKKPTVSFADKDITDEFIEYNSNIYHKTNVLGVLTRGVWCIDIDVDHENGKNGFNSLKQIPYYEELVTNAQNTLVQTTASGGKHIIFKKRSNIEYGQKIGYLPSVDIKAHPNNYFVLAWSSNS
;
A
#
# COMPACT_ATOMS: atom_id res chain seq x y z
N MET A 1 -16.79 11.56 1.27
CA MET A 1 -15.57 11.78 2.09
C MET A 1 -14.38 12.11 1.17
N THR A 2 -13.61 13.18 1.42
CA THR A 2 -12.44 13.56 0.59
C THR A 2 -11.14 12.86 1.03
N GLY A 3 -10.11 12.87 0.18
CA GLY A 3 -8.78 12.33 0.53
C GLY A 3 -8.20 12.91 1.82
N TYR A 4 -8.47 14.18 2.13
CA TYR A 4 -8.12 14.83 3.40
C TYR A 4 -8.71 14.13 4.62
N HIS A 5 -10.01 13.86 4.62
CA HIS A 5 -10.67 13.19 5.75
C HIS A 5 -10.16 11.75 5.94
N VAL A 6 -9.92 11.05 4.82
CA VAL A 6 -9.32 9.71 4.84
C VAL A 6 -7.91 9.76 5.43
N ALA A 7 -7.10 10.75 5.04
CA ALA A 7 -5.75 10.92 5.55
C ALA A 7 -5.72 11.19 7.06
N LYS A 8 -6.55 12.11 7.57
CA LYS A 8 -6.67 12.40 9.01
C LYS A 8 -7.11 11.15 9.80
N HIS A 9 -8.08 10.40 9.28
CA HIS A 9 -8.54 9.15 9.89
C HIS A 9 -7.45 8.09 9.95
N LEU A 10 -6.74 7.87 8.85
CA LEU A 10 -5.66 6.89 8.80
C LEU A 10 -4.47 7.29 9.68
N LEU A 11 -4.15 8.59 9.74
CA LEU A 11 -3.10 9.09 10.62
C LEU A 11 -3.43 8.81 12.09
N SER A 12 -4.68 8.96 12.53
CA SER A 12 -5.12 8.59 13.89
C SER A 12 -4.92 7.10 14.22
N LYS A 13 -4.73 6.26 13.20
CA LYS A 13 -4.42 4.82 13.32
C LYS A 13 -2.94 4.52 13.09
N ASN A 14 -2.08 5.53 13.07
CA ASN A 14 -0.66 5.45 12.72
C ASN A 14 -0.41 4.87 11.31
N ILE A 15 -1.28 5.20 10.36
CA ILE A 15 -1.13 4.85 8.95
C ILE A 15 -0.94 6.14 8.15
N GLU A 16 0.27 6.32 7.65
CA GLU A 16 0.65 7.49 6.88
C GLU A 16 0.26 7.32 5.41
N VAL A 17 -0.31 8.36 4.82
CA VAL A 17 -0.71 8.38 3.41
C VAL A 17 -0.26 9.66 2.73
N ILE A 18 -0.14 9.62 1.41
CA ILE A 18 0.20 10.77 0.56
C ILE A 18 -0.76 10.89 -0.61
N PRO A 19 -1.06 12.11 -1.08
CA PRO A 19 -1.89 12.33 -2.26
C PRO A 19 -1.15 11.89 -3.52
N LEU A 20 -1.85 11.16 -4.38
CA LEU A 20 -1.37 10.78 -5.70
C LEU A 20 -2.13 11.51 -6.79
N ASN A 21 -1.51 11.66 -7.95
CA ASN A 21 -2.19 12.08 -9.18
C ASN A 21 -2.85 10.89 -9.89
N ASN A 22 -3.53 11.16 -11.02
CA ASN A 22 -4.19 10.14 -11.83
C ASN A 22 -3.23 9.10 -12.43
N HIS A 23 -1.93 9.38 -12.46
CA HIS A 23 -0.88 8.45 -12.89
C HIS A 23 -0.24 7.71 -11.70
N LYS A 24 -0.89 7.72 -10.52
CA LYS A 24 -0.44 7.06 -9.28
C LYS A 24 0.93 7.58 -8.79
N LYS A 25 1.32 8.80 -9.15
CA LYS A 25 2.56 9.44 -8.69
C LYS A 25 2.29 10.42 -7.56
N PRO A 26 3.18 10.55 -6.56
CA PRO A 26 3.04 11.51 -5.47
C PRO A 26 2.94 12.94 -6.00
N THR A 27 2.04 13.73 -5.42
CA THR A 27 1.94 15.17 -5.69
C THR A 27 2.62 16.02 -4.62
N VAL A 28 3.19 15.39 -3.59
CA VAL A 28 3.96 16.02 -2.51
C VAL A 28 5.23 15.21 -2.26
N SER A 29 6.32 15.89 -1.91
CA SER A 29 7.58 15.23 -1.56
C SER A 29 7.52 14.70 -0.12
N PHE A 30 7.74 13.40 0.05
CA PHE A 30 7.55 12.70 1.34
C PHE A 30 8.75 11.88 1.81
N ALA A 31 9.73 11.62 0.93
CA ALA A 31 10.90 10.83 1.27
C ALA A 31 11.58 11.43 2.50
N ASP A 32 11.84 10.59 3.50
CA ASP A 32 12.52 10.94 4.76
C ASP A 32 11.85 12.10 5.54
N LYS A 33 10.55 12.31 5.35
CA LYS A 33 9.72 13.27 6.09
C LYS A 33 8.58 12.58 6.81
N ASP A 34 8.31 12.93 8.05
CA ASP A 34 7.13 12.45 8.78
C ASP A 34 5.84 13.04 8.20
N ILE A 35 4.82 12.19 8.04
CA ILE A 35 3.47 12.65 7.64
C ILE A 35 2.68 12.94 8.91
N THR A 36 2.87 14.14 9.46
CA THR A 36 2.16 14.63 10.65
C THR A 36 0.81 15.25 10.28
N ASP A 37 0.03 15.59 11.30
CA ASP A 37 -1.21 16.34 11.13
C ASP A 37 -0.96 17.69 10.43
N GLU A 38 0.09 18.39 10.85
CA GLU A 38 0.55 19.66 10.27
C GLU A 38 0.96 19.50 8.80
N PHE A 39 1.59 18.37 8.43
CA PHE A 39 1.90 18.07 7.04
C PHE A 39 0.61 17.94 6.21
N ILE A 40 -0.42 17.29 6.74
CA ILE A 40 -1.71 17.16 6.06
C ILE A 40 -2.39 18.51 5.94
N GLU A 41 -2.38 19.34 6.99
CA GLU A 41 -2.95 20.70 6.97
C GLU A 41 -2.26 21.60 5.94
N TYR A 42 -0.92 21.61 5.93
CA TYR A 42 -0.13 22.40 4.98
C TYR A 42 -0.46 22.03 3.53
N ASN A 43 -0.74 20.75 3.28
CA ASN A 43 -1.08 20.22 1.95
C ASN A 43 -2.60 20.03 1.75
N SER A 44 -3.45 20.58 2.62
CA SER A 44 -4.90 20.30 2.67
C SER A 44 -5.60 20.47 1.32
N ASN A 45 -5.30 21.54 0.59
CA ASN A 45 -5.84 21.79 -0.75
C ASN A 45 -5.58 20.65 -1.73
N ILE A 46 -4.43 19.99 -1.64
CA ILE A 46 -4.06 18.84 -2.50
C ILE A 46 -4.84 17.60 -2.03
N TYR A 47 -4.87 17.35 -0.73
CA TYR A 47 -5.61 16.24 -0.13
C TYR A 47 -7.12 16.31 -0.38
N HIS A 48 -7.71 17.51 -0.43
CA HIS A 48 -9.12 17.68 -0.76
C HIS A 48 -9.44 17.39 -2.23
N LYS A 49 -8.47 17.59 -3.14
CA LYS A 49 -8.66 17.44 -4.59
C LYS A 49 -8.28 16.05 -5.11
N THR A 50 -7.47 15.30 -4.38
CA THR A 50 -7.07 13.96 -4.81
C THR A 50 -8.19 12.93 -4.57
N ASN A 51 -8.27 11.98 -5.50
CA ASN A 51 -9.13 10.80 -5.43
C ASN A 51 -8.33 9.50 -5.23
N VAL A 52 -7.01 9.60 -5.08
CA VAL A 52 -6.13 8.43 -4.91
C VAL A 52 -5.06 8.74 -3.87
N LEU A 53 -4.90 7.85 -2.89
CA LEU A 53 -3.89 7.96 -1.84
C LEU A 53 -2.88 6.82 -1.98
N GLY A 54 -1.63 7.10 -1.65
CA GLY A 54 -0.58 6.11 -1.47
C GLY A 54 -0.37 5.88 0.01
N VAL A 55 -0.45 4.63 0.48
CA VAL A 55 -0.13 4.27 1.87
C VAL A 55 1.36 4.02 1.97
N LEU A 56 2.04 4.78 2.82
CA LEU A 56 3.47 4.65 3.04
C LEU A 56 3.77 3.36 3.82
N THR A 57 4.80 2.63 3.43
CA THR A 57 5.19 1.38 4.10
C THR A 57 6.05 1.61 5.35
N ARG A 58 5.57 2.47 6.26
CA ARG A 58 6.23 2.86 7.52
C ARG A 58 5.69 2.13 8.75
N GLY A 59 4.37 2.17 8.96
CA GLY A 59 3.67 1.36 9.98
C GLY A 59 3.13 0.03 9.44
N VAL A 60 3.11 -0.12 8.11
CA VAL A 60 2.61 -1.31 7.41
C VAL A 60 3.59 -1.76 6.34
N TRP A 61 3.40 -2.97 5.85
CA TRP A 61 4.06 -3.53 4.67
C TRP A 61 3.05 -4.29 3.82
N CYS A 62 3.39 -4.53 2.56
CA CYS A 62 2.47 -5.10 1.58
C CYS A 62 3.15 -6.21 0.77
N ILE A 63 2.43 -7.31 0.58
CA ILE A 63 2.70 -8.26 -0.50
C ILE A 63 1.85 -7.82 -1.69
N ASP A 64 2.52 -7.36 -2.74
CA ASP A 64 1.91 -6.88 -3.96
C ASP A 64 1.96 -7.97 -5.01
N ILE A 65 0.78 -8.48 -5.37
CA ILE A 65 0.59 -9.63 -6.24
C ILE A 65 -0.04 -9.13 -7.52
N ASP A 66 0.72 -9.18 -8.60
CA ASP A 66 0.22 -8.80 -9.91
C ASP A 66 -0.24 -10.02 -10.70
N VAL A 67 -1.26 -9.77 -11.52
CA VAL A 67 -1.65 -10.67 -12.62
C VAL A 67 -1.33 -9.95 -13.92
N ASP A 68 -0.72 -10.65 -14.86
CA ASP A 68 -0.26 -10.14 -16.15
C ASP A 68 0.94 -9.17 -16.12
N HIS A 69 1.82 -9.27 -15.12
CA HIS A 69 3.12 -8.60 -15.18
C HIS A 69 4.10 -9.45 -16.01
N GLU A 70 4.68 -8.87 -17.07
CA GLU A 70 5.66 -9.46 -18.01
C GLU A 70 5.39 -10.91 -18.46
N ASN A 71 4.92 -11.08 -19.70
CA ASN A 71 4.71 -12.38 -20.36
C ASN A 71 3.59 -13.27 -19.76
N GLY A 72 2.49 -12.67 -19.27
CA GLY A 72 1.31 -13.42 -18.80
C GLY A 72 1.55 -14.19 -17.50
N LYS A 73 2.57 -13.79 -16.72
CA LYS A 73 2.86 -14.44 -15.44
C LYS A 73 1.88 -13.97 -14.38
N ASN A 74 1.39 -14.93 -13.60
CA ASN A 74 0.39 -14.74 -12.58
C ASN A 74 1.00 -14.96 -11.18
N GLY A 75 1.05 -13.90 -10.37
CA GLY A 75 1.66 -13.92 -9.04
C GLY A 75 0.98 -14.90 -8.08
N PHE A 76 -0.31 -15.20 -8.28
CA PHE A 76 -0.99 -16.24 -7.49
C PHE A 76 -0.43 -17.63 -7.75
N ASN A 77 0.00 -17.92 -8.97
CA ASN A 77 0.65 -19.20 -9.28
C ASN A 77 2.04 -19.28 -8.67
N SER A 78 2.80 -18.18 -8.70
CA SER A 78 4.11 -18.10 -8.05
C SER A 78 4.01 -18.35 -6.54
N LEU A 79 3.00 -17.77 -5.87
CA LEU A 79 2.80 -17.96 -4.43
C LEU A 79 2.45 -19.39 -4.04
N LYS A 80 1.72 -20.14 -4.87
CA LYS A 80 1.37 -21.55 -4.56
C LYS A 80 2.58 -22.48 -4.43
N GLN A 81 3.75 -22.05 -4.92
CA GLN A 81 4.96 -22.86 -4.93
C GLN A 81 5.83 -22.67 -3.68
N ILE A 82 5.52 -21.69 -2.82
CA ILE A 82 6.30 -21.44 -1.59
C ILE A 82 5.80 -22.33 -0.46
N PRO A 83 6.69 -22.77 0.46
CA PRO A 83 6.31 -23.62 1.59
C PRO A 83 5.34 -22.94 2.59
N TYR A 84 5.23 -21.61 2.53
CA TYR A 84 4.39 -20.80 3.42
C TYR A 84 3.04 -20.40 2.81
N TYR A 85 2.62 -21.01 1.69
CA TYR A 85 1.41 -20.60 0.99
C TYR A 85 0.15 -20.70 1.86
N GLU A 86 -0.02 -21.79 2.60
CA GLU A 86 -1.18 -21.97 3.48
C GLU A 86 -1.22 -20.93 4.59
N GLU A 87 -0.09 -20.68 5.25
CA GLU A 87 0.03 -19.63 6.27
C GLU A 87 -0.32 -18.26 5.68
N LEU A 88 0.16 -17.95 4.47
CA LEU A 88 -0.17 -16.71 3.77
C LEU A 88 -1.68 -16.59 3.51
N VAL A 89 -2.33 -17.65 3.04
CA VAL A 89 -3.79 -17.66 2.80
C VAL A 89 -4.56 -17.45 4.09
N THR A 90 -4.19 -18.13 5.18
CA THR A 90 -4.80 -17.94 6.50
C THR A 90 -4.60 -16.52 7.01
N ASN A 91 -3.39 -15.96 6.88
CA ASN A 91 -3.10 -14.60 7.29
C ASN A 91 -3.86 -13.55 6.45
N ALA A 92 -4.07 -13.81 5.16
CA ALA A 92 -4.85 -12.94 4.28
C ALA A 92 -6.33 -12.83 4.67
N GLN A 93 -6.88 -13.81 5.39
CA GLN A 93 -8.25 -13.75 5.92
C GLN A 93 -8.38 -12.85 7.15
N ASN A 94 -7.26 -12.57 7.83
CA ASN A 94 -7.21 -11.85 9.10
C ASN A 94 -6.60 -10.45 8.96
N THR A 95 -6.42 -9.98 7.73
CA THR A 95 -5.81 -8.69 7.45
C THR A 95 -6.51 -7.98 6.29
N LEU A 96 -6.13 -6.72 6.06
CA LEU A 96 -6.67 -5.98 4.93
C LEU A 96 -6.12 -6.53 3.61
N VAL A 97 -7.04 -6.93 2.74
CA VAL A 97 -6.76 -7.33 1.36
C VAL A 97 -7.56 -6.43 0.43
N GLN A 98 -6.91 -5.89 -0.59
CA GLN A 98 -7.58 -5.11 -1.63
C GLN A 98 -7.21 -5.65 -3.02
N THR A 99 -8.18 -5.62 -3.92
CA THR A 99 -7.98 -5.98 -5.33
C THR A 99 -7.41 -4.77 -6.07
N THR A 100 -6.38 -5.00 -6.89
CA THR A 100 -5.77 -3.95 -7.73
C THR A 100 -6.56 -3.77 -9.02
N ALA A 101 -6.30 -2.68 -9.75
CA ALA A 101 -7.00 -2.40 -11.01
C ALA A 101 -6.76 -3.48 -12.10
N SER A 102 -5.64 -4.20 -12.04
CA SER A 102 -5.32 -5.32 -12.95
C SER A 102 -5.98 -6.64 -12.54
N GLY A 103 -6.66 -6.70 -11.38
CA GLY A 103 -7.17 -7.95 -10.82
C GLY A 103 -6.18 -8.69 -9.91
N GLY A 104 -5.01 -8.09 -9.66
CA GLY A 104 -4.06 -8.53 -8.64
C GLY A 104 -4.55 -8.23 -7.21
N LYS A 105 -3.68 -8.41 -6.22
CA LYS A 105 -4.00 -8.16 -4.80
C LYS A 105 -2.86 -7.51 -4.05
N HIS A 106 -3.22 -6.56 -3.18
CA HIS A 106 -2.36 -6.15 -2.07
C HIS A 106 -2.83 -6.87 -0.80
N ILE A 107 -1.92 -7.62 -0.15
CA ILE A 107 -2.14 -8.18 1.19
C ILE A 107 -1.30 -7.35 2.17
N ILE A 108 -1.97 -6.65 3.08
CA ILE A 108 -1.35 -5.59 3.89
C ILE A 108 -1.24 -6.05 5.32
N PHE A 109 -0.09 -5.84 5.96
CA PHE A 109 0.16 -6.24 7.34
C PHE A 109 0.75 -5.08 8.15
N LYS A 110 0.46 -5.04 9.46
CA LYS A 110 1.17 -4.13 10.38
C LYS A 110 2.60 -4.59 10.58
N LYS A 111 3.53 -3.64 10.64
CA LYS A 111 4.90 -3.91 11.08
C LYS A 111 4.91 -4.13 12.59
N ARG A 112 5.78 -5.03 13.06
CA ARG A 112 6.01 -5.31 14.49
C ARG A 112 7.34 -4.69 14.92
N SER A 113 7.37 -4.12 16.13
CA SER A 113 8.61 -3.75 16.80
C SER A 113 9.47 -5.01 16.96
N ASN A 114 10.75 -4.96 16.58
CA ASN A 114 11.73 -6.08 16.60
C ASN A 114 11.72 -6.99 15.36
N ILE A 115 11.02 -6.64 14.29
CA ILE A 115 11.20 -7.29 12.98
C ILE A 115 11.81 -6.28 12.02
N GLU A 116 12.90 -6.67 11.37
CA GLU A 116 13.46 -5.91 10.27
C GLU A 116 12.71 -6.25 8.97
N TYR A 117 12.22 -5.24 8.29
CA TYR A 117 11.46 -5.39 7.05
C TYR A 117 12.24 -4.83 5.87
N GLY A 118 12.49 -5.66 4.86
CA GLY A 118 13.19 -5.27 3.63
C GLY A 118 12.28 -5.21 2.41
N GLN A 119 12.50 -4.22 1.54
CA GLN A 119 11.93 -4.19 0.21
C GLN A 119 12.52 -5.32 -0.64
N LYS A 120 11.68 -6.07 -1.35
CA LYS A 120 12.12 -7.08 -2.31
C LYS A 120 11.30 -6.95 -3.59
N ILE A 121 11.90 -6.34 -4.60
CA ILE A 121 11.29 -6.22 -5.93
C ILE A 121 11.55 -7.54 -6.67
N GLY A 122 10.52 -8.11 -7.31
CA GLY A 122 10.60 -9.40 -7.97
C GLY A 122 10.96 -10.53 -7.02
N TYR A 123 10.40 -10.52 -5.80
CA TYR A 123 10.63 -11.57 -4.81
C TYR A 123 10.27 -12.95 -5.37
N LEU A 124 9.16 -13.01 -6.10
CA LEU A 124 8.82 -14.08 -7.02
C LEU A 124 8.33 -13.47 -8.34
N PRO A 125 8.19 -14.23 -9.43
CA PRO A 125 7.58 -13.71 -10.64
C PRO A 125 6.19 -13.12 -10.38
N SER A 126 6.01 -11.85 -10.73
CA SER A 126 4.79 -11.06 -10.48
C SER A 126 4.40 -10.92 -9.00
N VAL A 127 5.37 -10.97 -8.08
CA VAL A 127 5.17 -10.72 -6.64
C VAL A 127 6.28 -9.85 -6.08
N ASP A 128 5.89 -8.72 -5.51
CA ASP A 128 6.78 -7.80 -4.80
C ASP A 128 6.51 -7.82 -3.29
N ILE A 129 7.55 -7.57 -2.50
CA ILE A 129 7.43 -7.18 -1.09
C ILE A 129 7.72 -5.68 -0.98
N LYS A 130 6.68 -4.89 -0.68
CA LYS A 130 6.82 -3.45 -0.44
C LYS A 130 6.90 -3.17 1.06
N ALA A 131 8.07 -2.70 1.50
CA ALA A 131 8.33 -2.45 2.91
C ALA A 131 9.27 -1.28 3.20
N HIS A 132 9.81 -0.61 2.19
CA HIS A 132 10.72 0.51 2.39
C HIS A 132 9.98 1.75 2.92
N PRO A 133 10.50 2.50 3.91
CA PRO A 133 9.83 3.71 4.43
C PRO A 133 9.47 4.76 3.37
N ASN A 134 10.23 4.82 2.28
CA ASN A 134 10.00 5.72 1.14
C ASN A 134 9.26 5.07 -0.04
N ASN A 135 8.60 3.93 0.18
CA ASN A 135 7.73 3.29 -0.81
C ASN A 135 6.27 3.33 -0.35
N TYR A 136 5.35 3.14 -1.29
CA TYR A 136 3.92 3.15 -1.05
C TYR A 136 3.18 2.14 -1.93
N PHE A 137 1.97 1.78 -1.53
CA PHE A 137 1.01 1.10 -2.38
C PHE A 137 -0.26 1.94 -2.50
N VAL A 138 -0.96 1.81 -3.62
CA VAL A 138 -2.20 2.58 -3.86
C VAL A 138 -3.30 2.06 -2.96
N LEU A 139 -3.99 2.97 -2.26
CA LEU A 139 -5.23 2.70 -1.56
C LEU A 139 -6.41 2.95 -2.48
N ALA A 140 -7.15 1.90 -2.80
CA ALA A 140 -8.47 2.05 -3.39
C ALA A 140 -9.45 2.39 -2.27
N TRP A 141 -10.06 3.58 -2.31
CA TRP A 141 -11.24 3.87 -1.49
C TRP A 141 -12.38 4.31 -2.41
N SER A 142 -13.58 3.78 -2.16
CA SER A 142 -14.78 4.26 -2.82
C SER A 142 -15.23 5.56 -2.15
N SER A 143 -15.45 6.61 -2.94
CA SER A 143 -16.03 7.88 -2.48
C SER A 143 -17.51 7.79 -2.06
N ASN A 144 -18.11 6.60 -2.14
CA ASN A 144 -19.52 6.36 -1.81
C ASN A 144 -19.70 5.80 -0.40
N SER A 145 -19.99 6.71 0.52
CA SER A 145 -20.88 6.52 1.67
C SER A 145 -21.64 7.81 1.88
#